data_AF-A0A844ZAN2-F1
#
_entry.id   AF-A0A844ZAN2-F1
#
_cell.length_a   1.000
_cell.length_b   1.000
_cell.length_c   1.000
_cell.angle_alpha   90.00
_cell.angle_beta   90.00
_cell.angle_gamma   90.00
#
_symmetry.space_group_name_H-M   'P 1'
#
loop_
_entity.id
_entity.type
_entity.pdbx_description
1 polymer ?
#
loop_
_entity_poly.entity_id
_entity_poly.type
_entity_poly.pdbx_seq_one_letter_code
_entity_poly.pdbx_strand_id
1 'polypeptide(L)'
;MTIHFAAARSAVSSPVARALSRRTVPQAANDNSSGNDNNHLLHAALRHFAQHGLGAAGAARKQAEDAFFAGDRESYEWWLGVCRTLDRRMAEEVARSSAK
;
A
#
# COMPACT_ATOMS: atom_id res chain seq x y z
N MET A 1 15.23 -43.48 -44.59
CA MET A 1 15.57 -43.17 -43.18
C MET A 1 14.44 -42.36 -42.59
N THR A 2 13.72 -42.92 -41.62
CA THR A 2 12.63 -42.23 -40.91
C THR A 2 13.20 -41.53 -39.68
N ILE A 3 12.98 -40.23 -39.56
CA ILE A 3 13.38 -39.44 -38.39
C ILE A 3 12.21 -39.43 -37.41
N HIS A 4 12.44 -39.86 -36.17
CA HIS A 4 11.46 -39.75 -35.09
C HIS A 4 11.74 -38.48 -34.26
N PHE A 5 10.73 -37.64 -34.10
CA PHE A 5 10.81 -36.48 -33.22
C PHE A 5 10.46 -36.87 -31.79
N ALA A 6 11.29 -36.49 -30.83
CA ALA A 6 10.97 -36.64 -29.41
C ALA A 6 9.96 -35.58 -28.97
N ALA A 7 9.01 -35.95 -28.12
CA ALA A 7 7.99 -35.04 -27.59
C ALA A 7 8.63 -33.89 -26.78
N ALA A 8 7.99 -32.71 -26.83
CA ALA A 8 8.43 -31.52 -26.10
C ALA A 8 8.50 -31.81 -24.59
N ARG A 9 9.68 -31.63 -24.00
CA ARG A 9 9.94 -31.90 -22.58
C ARG A 9 9.63 -30.63 -21.78
N SER A 10 8.50 -30.63 -21.07
CA SER A 10 8.17 -29.58 -20.10
C SER A 10 8.63 -29.96 -18.70
N ALA A 11 8.73 -28.98 -17.81
CA ALA A 11 8.95 -29.20 -16.38
C ALA A 11 7.84 -30.04 -15.71
N VAL A 12 6.73 -30.33 -16.40
CA VAL A 12 5.70 -31.24 -15.87
C VAL A 12 6.03 -32.70 -16.21
N SER A 13 6.65 -32.94 -17.37
CA SER A 13 6.83 -34.28 -17.96
C SER A 13 8.29 -34.77 -17.99
N SER A 14 9.25 -33.97 -17.51
CA SER A 14 10.67 -34.34 -17.49
C SER A 14 11.32 -34.06 -16.13
N PRO A 15 11.92 -35.08 -15.47
CA PRO A 15 12.69 -34.91 -14.25
C PRO A 15 13.89 -33.96 -14.42
N VAL A 16 14.54 -34.01 -15.58
CA VAL A 16 15.66 -33.11 -15.92
C VAL A 16 15.17 -31.67 -16.10
N ALA A 17 14.05 -31.47 -16.81
CA ALA A 17 13.47 -30.13 -16.95
C ALA A 17 13.00 -29.56 -15.60
N ARG A 18 12.51 -30.40 -14.67
CA ARG A 18 12.19 -29.98 -13.29
C ARG A 18 13.42 -29.52 -12.52
N ALA A 19 14.51 -30.30 -12.57
CA ALA A 19 15.74 -29.95 -11.88
C ALA A 19 16.35 -28.64 -12.41
N LEU A 20 16.20 -28.38 -13.71
CA LEU A 20 16.67 -27.15 -14.36
C LEU A 20 15.68 -25.98 -14.27
N SER A 21 14.45 -26.21 -13.77
CA SER A 21 13.48 -25.13 -13.61
C SER A 21 13.96 -24.18 -12.52
N ARG A 22 14.21 -22.93 -12.89
CA ARG A 22 14.67 -21.90 -11.96
C ARG A 22 13.62 -21.73 -10.85
N ARG A 23 14.01 -21.98 -9.61
CA ARG A 23 13.16 -21.68 -8.46
C ARG A 23 12.97 -20.17 -8.39
N THR A 24 11.73 -19.71 -8.44
CA THR A 24 11.40 -18.32 -8.18
C THR A 24 11.81 -18.01 -6.75
N VAL A 25 12.84 -17.19 -6.58
CA VAL A 25 13.24 -16.71 -5.25
C VAL A 25 12.18 -15.69 -4.84
N PRO A 26 11.51 -15.86 -3.69
CA PRO A 26 10.61 -14.84 -3.20
C PRO A 26 11.39 -13.54 -3.01
N GLN A 27 10.75 -12.42 -3.31
CA GLN A 27 11.31 -11.10 -3.10
C GLN A 27 11.80 -10.95 -1.66
N ALA A 28 12.98 -10.35 -1.46
CA ALA A 28 13.49 -10.15 -0.12
C ALA A 28 12.60 -9.14 0.62
N ALA A 29 12.40 -9.33 1.92
CA ALA A 29 11.51 -8.48 2.71
C ALA A 29 11.95 -7.00 2.75
N ASN A 30 13.22 -6.72 2.43
CA ASN A 30 13.80 -5.38 2.32
C ASN A 30 13.80 -4.82 0.89
N ASP A 31 13.38 -5.60 -0.11
CA ASP A 31 13.25 -5.09 -1.47
C ASP A 31 11.96 -4.26 -1.54
N ASN A 32 12.07 -2.98 -1.86
CA ASN A 32 10.93 -2.08 -2.05
C ASN A 32 10.31 -2.21 -3.46
N SER A 33 10.16 -3.43 -3.99
CA SER A 33 9.88 -3.63 -5.42
C SER A 33 8.42 -3.36 -5.86
N SER A 34 7.53 -2.93 -4.96
CA SER A 34 6.12 -2.69 -5.30
C SER A 34 5.65 -1.28 -4.92
N GLY A 35 5.44 -0.44 -5.94
CA GLY A 35 4.42 0.60 -5.92
C GLY A 35 4.82 1.96 -5.35
N ASN A 36 5.52 2.77 -6.14
CA ASN A 36 5.78 4.19 -5.87
C ASN A 36 4.55 5.10 -6.06
N ASP A 37 3.33 4.54 -6.05
CA ASP A 37 2.19 5.23 -6.69
C ASP A 37 1.38 6.15 -5.77
N ASN A 38 1.70 6.30 -4.47
CA ASN A 38 1.02 7.28 -3.62
C ASN A 38 1.90 7.84 -2.49
N ASN A 39 3.07 8.39 -2.83
CA ASN A 39 4.00 8.93 -1.85
C ASN A 39 3.59 10.30 -1.27
N HIS A 40 2.63 11.02 -1.87
CA HIS A 40 2.23 12.35 -1.42
C HIS A 40 1.58 12.35 -0.02
N LEU A 41 0.64 11.43 0.24
CA LEU A 41 0.02 11.30 1.56
C LEU A 41 1.03 10.83 2.62
N LEU A 42 1.92 9.90 2.25
CA LEU A 42 2.98 9.45 3.15
C LEU A 42 3.94 10.59 3.50
N HIS A 43 4.39 11.37 2.52
CA HIS A 43 5.22 12.55 2.77
C HIS A 43 4.51 13.60 3.63
N ALA A 44 3.23 13.87 3.37
CA ALA A 44 2.43 14.79 4.17
C ALA A 44 2.30 14.29 5.62
N ALA A 45 1.99 13.00 5.81
CA ALA A 45 1.94 12.35 7.11
C ALA A 45 3.27 12.44 7.86
N LEU A 46 4.40 12.14 7.20
CA LEU A 46 5.73 12.23 7.81
C LEU A 46 6.10 13.67 8.17
N ARG A 47 5.76 14.65 7.33
CA ARG A 47 5.93 16.08 7.67
C ARG A 47 5.08 16.49 8.87
N HIS A 48 3.83 16.04 8.90
CA HIS A 48 2.92 16.33 10.00
C HIS A 48 3.39 15.67 11.31
N PHE A 49 3.92 14.44 11.21
CA PHE A 49 4.57 13.75 12.32
C PHE A 49 5.82 14.47 12.81
N ALA A 50 6.67 14.96 11.91
CA ALA A 50 7.84 15.74 12.30
C ALA A 50 7.47 17.02 13.06
N GLN A 51 6.31 17.63 12.75
CA GLN A 51 5.84 18.84 13.41
C GLN A 51 5.14 18.58 14.76
N HIS A 52 4.34 17.51 14.86
CA HIS A 52 3.46 17.26 16.01
C HIS A 52 3.82 16.03 16.86
N GLY A 53 4.80 15.23 16.42
CA GLY A 53 5.20 13.98 17.06
C GLY A 53 4.04 12.98 17.17
N LEU A 54 3.94 12.30 18.31
CA LEU A 54 2.86 11.34 18.60
C LEU A 54 1.45 11.96 18.54
N GLY A 55 1.33 13.29 18.64
CA GLY A 55 0.06 14.01 18.51
C GLY A 55 -0.42 14.21 17.07
N ALA A 56 0.37 13.84 16.06
CA ALA A 56 0.09 14.16 14.66
C ALA A 56 -1.23 13.59 14.13
N ALA A 57 -1.58 12.34 14.48
CA ALA A 57 -2.85 11.75 14.08
C ALA A 57 -4.05 12.54 14.64
N GLY A 58 -3.96 12.97 15.91
CA GLY A 58 -4.99 13.79 16.55
C GLY A 58 -5.10 15.19 15.94
N ALA A 59 -3.98 15.80 15.55
CA ALA A 59 -3.97 17.07 14.84
C ALA A 59 -4.59 16.96 13.44
N ALA A 60 -4.26 15.90 12.68
CA ALA A 60 -4.86 15.62 11.38
C ALA A 60 -6.37 15.34 11.48
N ARG A 61 -6.80 14.59 12.50
CA ARG A 61 -8.23 14.39 12.81
C ARG A 61 -8.93 15.73 12.97
N LYS A 62 -8.39 16.63 13.79
CA LYS A 62 -9.02 17.93 14.04
C LYS A 62 -9.18 18.73 12.74
N GLN A 63 -8.16 18.74 11.89
CA GLN A 63 -8.25 19.40 10.58
C GLN A 63 -9.32 18.77 9.66
N ALA A 64 -9.48 17.44 9.70
CA ALA A 64 -10.55 16.77 8.99
C ALA A 64 -11.93 17.17 9.53
N GLU A 65 -12.12 17.16 10.86
CA GLU A 65 -13.36 17.61 11.50
C GLU A 65 -13.69 19.07 11.14
N ASP A 66 -12.71 19.97 11.23
CA ASP A 66 -12.87 21.39 10.88
C ASP A 66 -13.27 21.56 9.41
N ALA A 67 -12.63 20.83 8.48
CA ALA A 67 -12.97 20.85 7.06
C ALA A 67 -14.37 20.27 6.78
N PHE A 68 -14.76 19.22 7.51
CA PHE A 68 -16.10 18.64 7.42
C PHE A 68 -17.17 19.65 7.84
N PHE A 69 -16.98 20.34 8.98
CA PHE A 69 -17.90 21.38 9.44
C PHE A 69 -17.93 22.60 8.51
N ALA A 70 -16.83 22.91 7.83
CA ALA A 70 -16.77 23.95 6.81
C ALA A 70 -17.42 23.54 5.46
N GLY A 71 -17.79 22.26 5.28
CA GLY A 71 -18.31 21.74 4.02
C GLY A 71 -17.24 21.54 2.93
N ASP A 72 -15.96 21.63 3.29
CA ASP A 72 -14.84 21.45 2.37
C ASP A 72 -14.49 19.95 2.25
N ARG A 73 -15.08 19.31 1.23
CA ARG A 73 -14.89 17.89 0.93
C ARG A 73 -13.43 17.55 0.61
N GLU A 74 -12.75 18.41 -0.14
CA GLU A 74 -11.39 18.13 -0.62
C GLU A 74 -10.41 18.14 0.55
N SER A 75 -10.47 19.18 1.38
CA SER A 75 -9.67 19.26 2.60
C SER A 75 -10.01 18.13 3.57
N TYR A 76 -11.29 17.77 3.71
CA TYR A 76 -11.71 16.65 4.54
C TYR A 76 -11.06 15.33 4.08
N GLU A 77 -11.16 14.99 2.80
CA GLU A 77 -10.59 13.76 2.24
C GLU A 77 -9.07 13.73 2.37
N TRP A 78 -8.41 14.87 2.16
CA TRP A 78 -6.97 15.03 2.35
C TRP A 78 -6.55 14.75 3.80
N TRP A 79 -7.15 15.44 4.77
CA TRP A 79 -6.80 15.28 6.18
C TRP A 79 -7.20 13.92 6.73
N LEU A 80 -8.29 13.32 6.24
CA LEU A 80 -8.65 11.95 6.56
C LEU A 80 -7.63 10.94 6.01
N GLY A 81 -7.08 11.19 4.81
CA GLY A 81 -6.00 10.39 4.22
C GLY A 81 -4.70 10.47 5.03
N VAL A 82 -4.33 11.68 5.47
CA VAL A 82 -3.17 11.90 6.36
C VAL A 82 -3.39 11.24 7.73
N CYS A 83 -4.59 11.35 8.30
CA CYS A 83 -4.94 10.67 9.54
C CYS A 83 -4.86 9.15 9.37
N ARG A 84 -5.39 8.58 8.27
CA ARG A 84 -5.37 7.13 8.00
C ARG A 84 -3.96 6.57 7.84
N THR A 85 -3.05 7.34 7.26
CA THR A 85 -1.64 6.93 7.09
C THR A 85 -0.87 6.91 8.41
N LEU A 86 -1.28 7.73 9.40
CA LEU A 86 -0.70 7.75 10.74
C LEU A 86 -1.38 6.78 11.72
N ASP A 87 -2.72 6.79 11.75
CA ASP A 87 -3.56 5.95 12.59
C ASP A 87 -4.86 5.60 11.83
N ARG A 88 -4.88 4.38 11.30
CA ARG A 88 -6.03 3.86 10.55
C ARG A 88 -7.30 3.79 11.39
N ARG A 89 -7.21 3.42 12.67
CA ARG A 89 -8.38 3.24 13.54
C ARG A 89 -9.04 4.59 13.82
N MET A 90 -8.24 5.59 14.13
CA MET A 90 -8.73 6.95 14.37
C MET A 90 -9.44 7.52 13.13
N ALA A 91 -8.87 7.32 11.94
CA ALA A 91 -9.52 7.76 10.70
C ALA A 91 -10.86 7.05 10.43
N GLU A 92 -10.96 5.76 10.73
CA GLU A 92 -12.22 5.00 10.62
C GLU A 92 -13.30 5.53 11.59
N GLU A 93 -12.92 5.92 12.81
CA GLU A 93 -13.83 6.55 13.79
C GLU A 93 -14.37 7.89 13.29
N VAL A 94 -13.49 8.74 12.74
CA VAL A 94 -13.87 10.03 12.15
C VAL A 94 -14.82 9.83 10.98
N ALA A 95 -14.46 8.96 10.03
CA ALA A 95 -15.31 8.68 8.86
C ALA A 95 -16.72 8.20 9.25
N ARG A 96 -16.82 7.44 10.35
CA ARG A 96 -18.11 7.00 10.89
C ARG A 96 -18.91 8.13 11.52
N SER A 97 -18.26 9.06 12.23
CA SER A 97 -18.95 10.22 12.81
C SER A 97 -19.44 11.21 11.76
N SER A 98 -18.69 11.39 10.68
CA SER A 98 -19.03 12.34 9.60
C SER A 98 -20.13 11.81 8.66
N ALA A 99 -20.41 10.51 8.68
CA ALA A 99 -21.44 9.88 7.85
C ALA A 99 -22.84 9.93 8.48
N LYS A 100 -22.98 10.48 9.68
CA LYS A 100 -24.22 10.54 10.47
C LYS A 100 -24.81 11.94 10.44
#